data_AF-W0S549-F1
#
_entry.id   AF-W0S549-F1
#
_cell.length_a   1.000
_cell.length_b   1.000
_cell.length_c   1.000
_cell.angle_alpha   90.00
_cell.angle_beta   90.00
_cell.angle_gamma   90.00
#
_symmetry.space_group_name_H-M   'P 1'
#
loop_
_entity.id
_entity.type
_entity.pdbx_description
1 polymer ?
#
loop_
_entity_poly.entity_id
_entity_poly.type
_entity_poly.pdbx_seq_one_letter_code
_entity_poly.pdbx_strand_id
1 'polypeptide(L)'
;QLTQKAKSLQTQNLIFDVKNFPSITQSYQDILNYQKHIKAQQQALVLFEKKVLEYHQKNMVQAESNFLPPQITKKMMLTIEEEKPLEVLKFFMNHIFDKYHLEVLFLSYVQPEKIVFLCKSKTLHAGNLIKEAVSLVCGSGGGNASLA
;
A
#
# COMPACT_ATOMS: atom_id res chain seq x y z
N GLN A 1 8.05 -10.93 18.47
CA GLN A 1 8.23 -9.98 17.36
C GLN A 1 7.63 -10.49 16.04
N LEU A 2 8.15 -11.54 15.37
CA LEU A 2 7.59 -12.02 14.09
C LEU A 2 6.11 -12.44 14.16
N THR A 3 5.75 -13.25 15.15
CA THR A 3 4.37 -13.70 15.34
C THR A 3 3.41 -12.57 15.72
N GLN A 4 3.89 -11.54 16.41
CA GLN A 4 3.09 -10.35 16.74
C GLN A 4 2.82 -9.50 15.50
N LYS A 5 3.83 -9.30 14.65
CA LYS A 5 3.67 -8.62 13.35
C LYS A 5 2.72 -9.37 12.42
N ALA A 6 2.83 -10.71 12.39
CA ALA A 6 1.92 -11.53 11.61
C ALA A 6 0.46 -11.36 12.08
N LYS A 7 0.24 -11.38 13.41
CA LYS A 7 -1.09 -11.20 14.01
C LYS A 7 -1.69 -9.82 13.72
N SER A 8 -0.91 -8.74 13.74
CA SER A 8 -1.43 -7.40 13.43
C SER A 8 -1.84 -7.23 11.97
N LEU A 9 -1.36 -8.09 11.06
CA LEU A 9 -1.68 -8.07 9.64
C LEU A 9 -2.78 -9.05 9.24
N GLN A 10 -3.28 -9.85 10.19
CA GLN A 10 -4.37 -10.77 9.91
C GLN A 10 -5.63 -9.98 9.58
N THR A 11 -6.35 -10.48 8.58
CA THR A 11 -7.70 -10.00 8.27
C THR A 11 -8.68 -11.14 8.56
N GLN A 12 -9.98 -10.85 8.54
CA GLN A 12 -11.01 -11.89 8.68
C GLN A 12 -10.85 -13.01 7.65
N ASN A 13 -10.22 -12.73 6.50
CA ASN A 13 -10.08 -13.65 5.37
C ASN A 13 -8.64 -14.19 5.18
N LEU A 14 -7.63 -13.64 5.86
CA LEU A 14 -6.24 -14.04 5.73
C LEU A 14 -5.60 -14.25 7.11
N ILE A 15 -5.31 -15.52 7.41
CA ILE A 15 -4.69 -15.95 8.66
C ILE A 15 -3.27 -16.43 8.38
N PHE A 16 -2.32 -15.99 9.21
CA PHE A 16 -0.95 -16.47 9.15
C PHE A 16 -0.81 -17.77 9.93
N ASP A 17 -0.39 -18.84 9.24
CA ASP A 17 -0.12 -20.13 9.84
C ASP A 17 1.24 -20.12 10.56
N VAL A 18 1.21 -20.20 11.89
CA VAL A 18 2.41 -20.21 12.72
C VAL A 18 2.85 -21.65 12.92
N LYS A 19 3.92 -22.05 12.23
CA LYS A 19 4.52 -23.37 12.42
C LYS A 19 5.14 -23.52 13.81
N ASN A 20 4.89 -24.66 14.45
CA ASN A 20 5.46 -25.02 15.74
C ASN A 20 6.98 -25.16 15.64
N PHE A 21 7.69 -24.74 16.70
CA PHE A 21 9.13 -24.91 16.79
C PHE A 21 9.52 -26.40 16.84
N PRO A 22 10.68 -26.77 16.28
CA PRO A 22 11.18 -28.14 16.38
C PRO A 22 11.48 -28.50 17.85
N SER A 23 11.30 -29.78 18.19
CA SER A 23 11.64 -30.31 19.52
C SER A 23 13.14 -30.19 19.79
N ILE A 24 13.49 -29.97 21.06
CA ILE A 24 14.89 -29.82 21.51
C ILE A 24 15.39 -31.18 22.00
N THR A 25 16.52 -31.63 21.46
CA THR A 25 17.19 -32.90 21.79
C THR A 25 18.52 -32.71 22.55
N GLN A 26 18.86 -31.47 22.91
CA GLN A 26 20.13 -31.04 23.52
C GLN A 26 21.37 -31.31 22.64
N SER A 27 21.18 -31.24 21.33
CA SER A 27 22.22 -31.46 20.32
C SER A 27 22.59 -30.17 19.61
N TYR A 28 23.82 -30.07 19.09
CA TYR A 28 24.19 -29.02 18.13
C TYR A 28 23.23 -28.98 16.93
N GLN A 29 22.66 -30.12 16.55
CA GLN A 29 21.65 -30.21 15.50
C GLN A 29 20.40 -29.38 15.80
N ASP A 30 20.04 -29.18 17.08
CA ASP A 30 18.91 -28.33 17.45
C ASP A 30 19.17 -26.88 17.04
N ILE A 31 20.38 -26.38 17.23
CA ILE A 31 20.76 -25.00 16.85
C ILE A 31 20.55 -24.82 15.34
N LEU A 32 21.02 -25.78 14.53
CA LEU A 32 20.83 -25.75 13.07
C LEU A 32 19.35 -25.82 12.68
N ASN A 33 18.57 -26.69 13.34
CA ASN A 33 17.14 -26.84 13.11
C ASN A 33 16.38 -25.56 13.43
N TYR A 34 16.71 -24.89 14.54
CA TYR A 34 16.13 -23.62 14.95
C TYR A 34 16.46 -22.50 13.98
N GLN A 35 17.72 -22.38 13.54
CA GLN A 35 18.12 -21.38 12.54
C GLN A 35 17.35 -21.57 11.22
N LYS A 36 17.24 -22.81 10.74
CA LYS A 36 16.46 -23.14 9.54
C LYS A 36 14.98 -22.80 9.72
N HIS A 37 14.42 -23.11 10.89
CA HIS A 37 13.02 -22.82 11.21
C HIS A 37 12.73 -21.32 11.22
N ILE A 38 13.57 -20.52 11.89
CA ILE A 38 13.44 -19.05 11.93
C ILE A 38 13.49 -18.48 10.52
N LYS A 39 14.44 -18.92 9.69
CA LYS A 39 14.56 -18.46 8.29
C LYS A 39 13.32 -18.82 7.47
N ALA A 40 12.79 -20.04 7.63
CA ALA A 40 11.56 -20.45 6.96
C ALA A 40 10.34 -19.62 7.40
N GLN A 41 10.22 -19.32 8.69
CA GLN A 41 9.14 -18.48 9.22
C GLN A 41 9.23 -17.02 8.73
N GLN A 42 10.44 -16.47 8.62
CA GLN A 42 10.66 -15.14 8.04
C GLN A 42 10.22 -15.09 6.57
N GLN A 43 10.59 -16.09 5.78
CA GLN A 43 10.15 -16.20 4.38
C GLN A 43 8.63 -16.33 4.28
N ALA A 44 8.01 -17.15 5.12
CA ALA A 44 6.56 -17.27 5.17
C ALA A 44 5.88 -15.94 5.49
N LEU A 45 6.45 -15.15 6.42
CA LEU A 45 5.91 -13.83 6.78
C LEU A 45 5.96 -12.85 5.60
N VAL A 46 7.08 -12.79 4.88
CA VAL A 46 7.21 -11.93 3.68
C VAL A 46 6.17 -12.29 2.62
N LEU A 47 5.96 -13.59 2.38
CA LEU A 47 4.94 -14.05 1.45
C LEU A 47 3.53 -13.69 1.93
N PHE A 48 3.28 -13.75 3.23
CA PHE A 48 2.00 -13.37 3.82
C PHE A 48 1.75 -11.86 3.71
N GLU A 49 2.74 -11.02 3.99
CA GLU A 49 2.68 -9.57 3.80
C GLU A 49 2.29 -9.21 2.36
N LYS A 50 2.89 -9.88 1.38
CA LYS A 50 2.54 -9.72 -0.04
C LYS A 50 1.08 -10.09 -0.32
N LYS A 51 0.59 -11.22 0.22
CA LYS A 51 -0.81 -11.64 0.06
C LYS A 51 -1.79 -10.65 0.67
N VAL A 52 -1.48 -10.12 1.86
CA VAL A 52 -2.30 -9.09 2.52
C VAL A 52 -2.35 -7.82 1.66
N LEU A 53 -1.20 -7.39 1.12
CA LEU A 53 -1.15 -6.23 0.23
C LEU A 53 -2.00 -6.44 -1.04
N GLU A 54 -1.85 -7.57 -1.72
CA GLU A 54 -2.65 -7.93 -2.90
C GLU A 54 -4.15 -7.98 -2.59
N TYR A 55 -4.53 -8.47 -1.41
CA TYR A 55 -5.91 -8.49 -0.95
C TYR A 55 -6.48 -7.08 -0.79
N HIS A 56 -5.76 -6.18 -0.11
CA HIS A 56 -6.20 -4.79 0.02
C HIS A 56 -6.29 -4.05 -1.32
N GLN A 57 -5.36 -4.31 -2.24
CA GLN A 57 -5.41 -3.79 -3.61
C GLN A 57 -6.66 -4.23 -4.36
N LYS A 58 -6.99 -5.54 -4.32
CA LYS A 58 -8.20 -6.08 -4.96
C LYS A 58 -9.46 -5.48 -4.35
N ASN A 59 -9.55 -5.44 -3.03
CA ASN A 59 -10.72 -4.89 -2.34
C ASN A 59 -10.95 -3.42 -2.69
N MET A 60 -9.88 -2.61 -2.73
CA MET A 60 -10.02 -1.18 -3.06
C MET A 60 -10.50 -0.98 -4.49
N VAL A 61 -10.02 -1.78 -5.44
CA VAL A 61 -10.50 -1.75 -6.83
C VAL A 61 -11.96 -2.21 -6.94
N GLN A 62 -12.35 -3.26 -6.22
CA GLN A 62 -13.75 -3.71 -6.20
C GLN A 62 -14.69 -2.65 -5.61
N ALA A 63 -14.21 -1.87 -4.66
CA ALA A 63 -14.93 -0.76 -4.04
C ALA A 63 -14.69 0.60 -4.72
N GLU A 64 -14.19 0.63 -5.97
CA GLU A 64 -13.81 1.87 -6.66
C GLU A 64 -14.95 2.91 -6.70
N SER A 65 -16.20 2.47 -6.84
CA SER A 65 -17.38 3.34 -6.90
C SER A 65 -17.58 4.18 -5.64
N ASN A 66 -17.05 3.74 -4.50
CA ASN A 66 -17.17 4.46 -3.23
C ASN A 66 -16.26 5.69 -3.18
N PHE A 67 -15.23 5.73 -4.03
CA PHE A 67 -14.24 6.79 -4.05
C PHE A 67 -14.40 7.73 -5.25
N LEU A 68 -15.08 7.29 -6.31
CA LEU A 68 -15.22 8.05 -7.54
C LEU A 68 -16.40 9.03 -7.47
N PRO A 69 -16.25 10.24 -8.06
CA PRO A 69 -17.37 11.15 -8.23
C PRO A 69 -18.38 10.61 -9.25
N PRO A 70 -19.63 11.10 -9.24
CA PRO A 70 -20.67 10.67 -10.19
C PRO A 70 -20.31 10.91 -11.66
N GLN A 71 -19.46 11.91 -11.94
CA GLN A 71 -19.00 12.25 -13.28
C GLN A 71 -17.48 12.25 -13.32
N ILE A 72 -16.93 11.49 -14.27
CA ILE A 72 -15.49 11.31 -14.44
C ILE A 72 -15.01 12.21 -15.57
N THR A 73 -14.09 13.12 -15.25
CA THR A 73 -13.44 14.02 -16.19
C THR A 73 -12.00 13.58 -16.46
N LYS A 74 -11.43 13.98 -17.61
CA LYS A 74 -10.04 13.64 -17.98
C LYS A 74 -9.00 14.16 -16.98
N LYS A 75 -9.31 15.25 -16.29
CA LYS A 75 -8.52 15.81 -15.20
C LYS A 75 -9.40 15.82 -13.97
N MET A 76 -8.99 15.11 -12.91
CA MET A 76 -9.82 14.99 -11.71
C MET A 76 -8.98 14.83 -10.45
N MET A 77 -9.62 15.12 -9.32
CA MET A 77 -9.07 14.96 -7.98
C MET A 77 -9.92 13.98 -7.18
N LEU A 78 -9.26 13.12 -6.38
CA LEU A 78 -9.88 12.21 -5.43
C LEU A 78 -9.39 12.53 -4.02
N THR A 79 -10.28 12.41 -3.04
CA THR A 79 -9.94 12.49 -1.62
C THR A 79 -10.22 11.15 -0.97
N ILE A 80 -9.23 10.60 -0.28
CA ILE A 80 -9.33 9.35 0.47
C ILE A 80 -9.08 9.68 1.93
N GLU A 81 -10.02 9.32 2.80
CA GLU A 81 -9.91 9.49 4.26
C GLU A 81 -9.79 8.15 4.98
N GLU A 82 -10.15 7.04 4.31
CA GLU A 82 -10.03 5.70 4.87
C GLU A 82 -8.56 5.28 4.98
N GLU A 83 -8.18 4.74 6.14
CA GLU A 83 -6.81 4.28 6.38
C GLU A 83 -6.44 3.13 5.43
N LYS A 84 -5.41 3.35 4.60
CA LYS A 84 -4.85 2.37 3.67
C LYS A 84 -3.32 2.46 3.62
N PRO A 85 -2.62 1.34 3.34
CA PRO A 85 -1.21 1.40 2.97
C PRO A 85 -1.01 2.22 1.69
N LEU A 86 0.07 3.01 1.64
CA LEU A 86 0.34 3.92 0.52
C LEU A 86 0.51 3.18 -0.81
N GLU A 87 1.07 1.97 -0.77
CA GLU A 87 1.24 1.08 -1.92
C GLU A 87 -0.12 0.67 -2.52
N VAL A 88 -1.16 0.53 -1.69
CA VAL A 88 -2.52 0.24 -2.13
C VAL A 88 -3.09 1.46 -2.86
N LEU A 89 -2.90 2.66 -2.31
CA LEU A 89 -3.36 3.91 -2.93
C LEU A 89 -2.66 4.17 -4.28
N LYS A 90 -1.35 3.94 -4.36
CA LYS A 90 -0.59 4.04 -5.62
C LYS A 90 -1.08 3.05 -6.67
N PHE A 91 -1.36 1.80 -6.26
CA PHE A 91 -1.95 0.80 -7.14
C PHE A 91 -3.33 1.23 -7.64
N PHE A 92 -4.20 1.71 -6.74
CA PHE A 92 -5.53 2.20 -7.08
C PHE A 92 -5.47 3.40 -8.02
N MET A 93 -4.61 4.39 -7.75
CA MET A 93 -4.39 5.55 -8.62
C MET A 93 -4.00 5.12 -10.03
N ASN A 94 -3.09 4.15 -10.17
CA ASN A 94 -2.72 3.60 -11.48
C ASN A 94 -3.93 2.95 -12.18
N HIS A 95 -4.66 2.08 -11.48
CA HIS A 95 -5.84 1.40 -12.02
C HIS A 95 -6.88 2.40 -12.54
N ILE A 96 -7.27 3.39 -11.74
CA ILE A 96 -8.25 4.42 -12.14
C ILE A 96 -7.74 5.24 -13.32
N PHE A 97 -6.49 5.70 -13.27
CA PHE A 97 -5.88 6.49 -14.33
C PHE A 97 -5.90 5.76 -15.68
N ASP A 98 -5.57 4.47 -15.67
CA ASP A 98 -5.49 3.67 -16.88
C ASP A 98 -6.89 3.25 -17.37
N LYS A 99 -7.79 2.83 -16.46
CA LYS A 99 -9.17 2.40 -16.77
C LYS A 99 -10.01 3.50 -17.41
N TYR A 100 -9.94 4.74 -16.91
CA TYR A 100 -10.72 5.86 -17.43
C TYR A 100 -9.95 6.72 -18.44
N HIS A 101 -8.74 6.29 -18.80
CA HIS A 101 -7.85 7.00 -19.72
C HIS A 101 -7.70 8.47 -19.36
N LEU A 102 -7.39 8.72 -18.09
CA LEU A 102 -7.24 10.07 -17.55
C LEU A 102 -5.98 10.73 -18.12
N GLU A 103 -6.01 12.05 -18.15
CA GLU A 103 -4.86 12.91 -18.43
C GLU A 103 -4.14 13.28 -17.14
N VAL A 104 -4.88 13.61 -16.09
CA VAL A 104 -4.36 13.99 -14.77
C VAL A 104 -5.26 13.41 -13.69
N LEU A 105 -4.66 12.68 -12.76
CA LEU A 105 -5.31 12.24 -11.53
C LEU A 105 -4.50 12.75 -10.34
N PHE A 106 -5.16 13.52 -9.51
CA PHE A 106 -4.61 14.00 -8.24
C PHE A 106 -5.33 13.29 -7.09
N LEU A 107 -4.58 12.77 -6.12
CA LEU A 107 -5.14 12.07 -4.97
C LEU A 107 -4.65 12.74 -3.70
N SER A 108 -5.58 13.14 -2.84
CA SER A 108 -5.33 13.60 -1.49
C SER A 108 -5.68 12.51 -0.51
N TYR A 109 -4.69 11.99 0.21
CA TYR A 109 -4.88 11.04 1.29
C TYR A 109 -4.80 11.77 2.62
N VAL A 110 -5.94 11.92 3.27
CA VAL A 110 -6.09 12.66 4.52
C VAL A 110 -5.91 11.70 5.68
N GLN A 111 -4.92 11.96 6.52
CA GLN A 111 -4.67 11.25 7.77
C GLN A 111 -4.83 12.24 8.94
N PRO A 112 -5.03 11.74 10.18
CA PRO A 112 -5.25 12.62 11.33
C PRO A 112 -4.17 13.68 11.54
N GLU A 113 -2.91 13.37 11.24
CA GLU A 113 -1.76 14.25 11.49
C GLU A 113 -1.18 14.90 10.24
N LYS A 114 -1.53 14.41 9.05
CA LYS A 114 -0.92 14.88 7.79
C LYS A 114 -1.79 14.56 6.59
N ILE A 115 -1.56 15.29 5.51
CA ILE A 115 -2.12 14.99 4.20
C ILE A 115 -1.00 14.53 3.29
N VAL A 116 -1.20 13.42 2.58
CA VAL A 116 -0.28 12.91 1.56
C VAL A 116 -0.90 13.12 0.19
N PHE A 117 -0.21 13.85 -0.67
CA PHE A 117 -0.63 14.03 -2.06
C PHE A 117 0.10 13.04 -2.97
N LEU A 118 -0.64 12.45 -3.90
CA LEU A 118 -0.12 11.64 -5.00
C LEU A 118 -0.67 12.20 -6.30
N CYS A 119 0.15 12.25 -7.35
CA CYS A 119 -0.28 12.72 -8.66
C CYS A 119 0.25 11.81 -9.76
N LYS A 120 -0.63 11.41 -10.67
CA LYS A 120 -0.28 10.77 -11.94
C LYS A 120 -0.77 11.64 -13.10
N SER A 121 0.09 11.85 -14.09
CA SER A 121 -0.21 12.74 -15.19
C SER A 121 0.43 12.27 -16.49
N LYS A 122 -0.28 12.49 -17.60
CA LYS A 122 0.19 12.34 -18.98
C LYS A 122 0.45 13.67 -19.67
N THR A 123 -0.24 14.74 -19.26
CA THR A 123 -0.24 16.03 -19.98
C THR A 123 0.47 17.15 -19.23
N LEU A 124 0.42 17.15 -17.89
CA LEU A 124 1.09 18.13 -17.02
C LEU A 124 2.26 17.50 -16.26
N HIS A 125 3.23 18.30 -15.81
CA HIS A 125 4.33 17.78 -15.00
C HIS A 125 3.85 17.48 -13.56
N ALA A 126 3.67 16.21 -13.21
CA ALA A 126 3.14 15.77 -11.91
C ALA A 126 3.93 16.36 -10.72
N GLY A 127 5.26 16.36 -10.80
CA GLY A 127 6.10 16.97 -9.76
C GLY A 127 5.89 18.47 -9.55
N ASN A 128 5.44 19.21 -10.57
CA ASN A 128 5.15 20.64 -10.43
C ASN A 128 3.79 20.84 -9.75
N LEU A 129 2.78 20.03 -10.12
CA LEU A 129 1.47 20.02 -9.45
C LEU A 129 1.60 19.73 -7.95
N ILE A 130 2.44 18.75 -7.58
CA ILE A 130 2.71 18.47 -6.16
C ILE A 130 3.40 19.66 -5.47
N LYS A 131 4.40 20.27 -6.11
CA LYS A 131 5.11 21.44 -5.55
C LYS A 131 4.16 22.62 -5.30
N GLU A 132 3.25 22.88 -6.23
CA GLU A 132 2.21 23.90 -6.05
C GLU A 132 1.31 23.56 -4.85
N ALA A 133 0.78 22.33 -4.78
CA ALA A 133 -0.08 21.91 -3.69
C ALA A 133 0.61 22.00 -2.31
N VAL A 134 1.84 21.50 -2.18
CA VAL A 134 2.56 21.52 -0.90
C VAL A 134 2.98 22.92 -0.49
N SER A 135 3.19 23.85 -1.43
CA SER A 135 3.51 25.23 -1.10
C SER A 135 2.34 25.95 -0.40
N LEU A 136 1.11 25.58 -0.73
CA LEU A 136 -0.10 26.11 -0.08
C LEU A 136 -0.30 25.62 1.35
N VAL A 137 0.18 24.41 1.66
CA VAL A 137 0.00 23.77 2.97
C VAL A 137 1.29 23.72 3.81
N CYS A 138 2.29 24.51 3.45
CA CYS A 138 3.62 24.53 4.08
C CYS A 138 4.27 23.13 4.20
N GLY A 139 4.02 22.27 3.20
CA GLY A 139 4.56 20.92 3.13
C GLY A 139 5.80 20.81 2.24
N SER A 140 6.21 19.57 2.00
CA SER A 140 7.31 19.23 1.08
C SER A 140 6.88 18.12 0.14
N GLY A 141 7.36 18.17 -1.11
CA GLY A 141 7.05 17.15 -2.10
C GLY A 141 7.74 17.39 -3.43
N GLY A 142 7.66 16.40 -4.31
CA GLY A 142 8.23 16.44 -5.64
C GLY A 142 8.11 15.09 -6.32
N GLY A 143 8.50 15.03 -7.58
CA GLY A 143 8.43 13.82 -8.37
C GLY A 143 8.89 14.08 -9.79
N ASN A 144 8.68 13.10 -10.65
CA ASN A 144 9.02 13.22 -12.06
C ASN A 144 7.83 13.83 -12.85
N ALA A 145 7.98 13.88 -14.17
CA ALA A 145 6.95 14.47 -15.04
C ALA A 145 5.63 13.70 -15.03
N SER A 146 5.64 12.38 -14.82
CA SER A 146 4.45 11.54 -14.95
C SER A 146 3.88 11.04 -13.62
N LEU A 147 4.69 11.04 -12.55
CA LEU A 147 4.33 10.53 -11.23
C LEU A 147 5.04 11.34 -10.13
N ALA A 148 4.29 11.75 -9.12
CA ALA A 148 4.79 12.44 -7.94
C ALA A 148 4.01 12.03 -6.68
#